data_AF-A0A9D4NSR5-F1
#
_entry.id   AF-A0A9D4NSR5-F1
#
_cell.length_a   1.000
_cell.length_b   1.000
_cell.length_c   1.000
_cell.angle_alpha   90.00
_cell.angle_beta   90.00
_cell.angle_gamma   90.00
#
_symmetry.space_group_name_H-M   'P 1'
#
loop_
_entity.id
_entity.type
_entity.pdbx_description
1 polymer ?
#
loop_
_entity_poly.entity_id
_entity_poly.type
_entity_poly.pdbx_seq_one_letter_code
_entity_poly.pdbx_strand_id
1 'polypeptide(L)'
;MYLDSMPIKNVHARSSSRKQEYFGTNYIKVDWIDRMGNDTIQRIKQFHDLEFSVYGQSNTYLKLRIGSLIKELIENMNKTLDSKYSYRWDNHIYLYSTHDTLLGYLLSAIGSNIGQPSGLAFELITDDQNWPSIRKYYLNGTDNFFINLLGNALDSNRYRCKCNRNCSYDNFIQMLIELIPENIVQEYSIDPKMRNNNCTCSFYLNQFSHRKMADELRTTIPQDLRHLRACLLCSLIKSFEQFEFHGCDNCEDFLGMKNNREMVYDCTSNNFDGLIALTNPEDSWVAKWQKIGRKCVGIYAISVSGRLPAGIVRELKNRGVVYRSRDRSSNV
;
A
#
# COMPACT_ATOMS: atom_id res chain seq x y z
N MET A 1 -39.06 -16.00 9.68
CA MET A 1 -39.13 -15.34 10.99
C MET A 1 -38.37 -14.03 10.84
N TYR A 2 -39.08 -12.91 11.01
CA TYR A 2 -38.70 -11.56 10.62
C TYR A 2 -37.36 -11.11 11.23
N LEU A 3 -36.45 -10.60 10.41
CA LEU A 3 -35.43 -9.64 10.85
C LEU A 3 -36.04 -8.25 10.67
N ASP A 4 -36.75 -7.81 11.71
CA ASP A 4 -37.20 -6.43 11.78
C ASP A 4 -36.01 -5.49 11.91
N SER A 5 -36.11 -4.42 11.13
CA SER A 5 -35.31 -3.22 11.13
C SER A 5 -35.01 -2.68 12.53
N MET A 6 -33.72 -2.60 12.89
CA MET A 6 -33.28 -1.63 13.90
C MET A 6 -32.76 -0.35 13.21
N PRO A 7 -33.21 0.82 13.66
CA PRO A 7 -33.01 2.08 12.96
C PRO A 7 -31.61 2.64 13.26
N ILE A 8 -30.89 3.05 12.22
CA ILE A 8 -29.74 3.94 12.36
C ILE A 8 -30.30 5.31 12.80
N LYS A 9 -30.48 5.48 14.12
CA LYS A 9 -30.75 6.80 14.68
C LYS A 9 -29.49 7.63 14.48
N ASN A 10 -29.63 8.69 13.67
CA ASN A 10 -28.74 9.84 13.65
C ASN A 10 -28.46 10.30 15.09
N VAL A 11 -27.27 9.98 15.61
CA VAL A 11 -26.79 10.59 16.84
C VAL A 11 -26.12 11.90 16.45
N HIS A 12 -26.91 12.97 16.46
CA HIS A 12 -26.40 14.31 16.74
C HIS A 12 -25.84 14.30 18.17
N ALA A 13 -24.57 13.97 18.34
CA ALA A 13 -23.86 14.19 19.60
C ALA A 13 -23.36 15.65 19.65
N ARG A 14 -24.22 16.55 20.13
CA ARG A 14 -23.77 17.75 20.83
C ARG A 14 -23.75 17.43 22.33
N SER A 15 -22.59 17.03 22.85
CA SER A 15 -22.24 17.23 24.25
C SER A 15 -20.72 17.25 24.40
N SER A 16 -20.24 18.39 24.88
CA SER A 16 -18.87 18.75 25.20
C SER A 16 -18.20 17.79 26.19
N SER A 17 -17.18 17.07 25.74
CA SER A 17 -15.87 16.99 26.41
C SER A 17 -14.87 16.40 25.41
N ARG A 18 -13.86 17.18 25.06
CA ARG A 18 -12.79 16.80 24.12
C ARG A 18 -11.98 15.64 24.71
N LYS A 19 -12.15 14.42 24.18
CA LYS A 19 -11.20 13.31 24.25
C LYS A 19 -11.47 12.49 22.97
N GLN A 20 -10.66 12.51 21.92
CA GLN A 20 -9.20 12.35 21.91
C GLN A 20 -8.67 12.54 20.47
N GLU A 21 -7.45 13.05 20.32
CA GLU A 21 -6.70 13.03 19.06
C GLU A 21 -6.24 11.59 18.74
N TYR A 22 -6.79 11.00 17.69
CA TYR A 22 -6.12 9.92 16.98
C TYR A 22 -5.00 10.56 16.14
N PHE A 23 -3.74 10.17 16.42
CA PHE A 23 -2.48 10.73 15.89
C PHE A 23 -1.93 12.02 16.56
N GLY A 24 -2.27 12.29 17.83
CA GLY A 24 -1.59 13.32 18.65
C GLY A 24 -0.30 12.83 19.31
N THR A 25 0.50 13.73 19.90
CA THR A 25 1.78 13.40 20.56
C THR A 25 1.67 12.49 21.79
N ASN A 26 0.48 12.44 22.41
CA ASN A 26 0.21 11.62 23.60
C ASN A 26 -0.95 10.66 23.32
N TYR A 27 -0.68 9.36 23.44
CA TYR A 27 -1.73 8.34 23.42
C TYR A 27 -2.60 8.46 24.68
N ILE A 28 -3.89 8.70 24.50
CA ILE A 28 -4.88 8.64 25.60
C ILE A 28 -5.60 7.29 25.47
N LYS A 29 -5.68 6.48 26.52
CA LYS A 29 -6.46 5.25 26.43
C LYS A 29 -7.95 5.60 26.51
N VAL A 30 -8.79 5.04 25.63
CA VAL A 30 -10.23 5.27 25.69
C VAL A 30 -10.85 4.53 26.89
N ASP A 31 -11.66 5.24 27.68
CA ASP A 31 -12.22 4.76 28.96
C ASP A 31 -13.05 3.47 28.86
N TRP A 32 -13.49 3.07 27.65
CA TRP A 32 -14.21 1.81 27.47
C TRP A 32 -13.27 0.59 27.42
N ILE A 33 -11.99 0.74 27.06
CA ILE A 33 -11.05 -0.39 27.04
C ILE A 33 -10.85 -0.95 28.45
N ASP A 34 -10.76 -0.08 29.46
CA ASP A 34 -10.64 -0.50 30.87
C ASP A 34 -11.94 -1.12 31.42
N ARG A 35 -13.06 -0.89 30.74
CA ARG A 35 -14.36 -1.49 31.08
C ARG A 35 -14.58 -2.84 30.39
N MET A 36 -13.71 -3.24 29.48
CA MET A 36 -13.76 -4.57 28.87
C MET A 36 -13.23 -5.64 29.84
N GLY A 37 -13.73 -6.88 29.72
CA GLY A 37 -13.24 -7.99 30.53
C GLY A 37 -11.75 -8.25 30.32
N ASN A 38 -11.08 -8.79 31.34
CA ASN A 38 -9.61 -8.95 31.38
C ASN A 38 -8.98 -9.68 30.17
N ASP A 39 -9.74 -10.51 29.45
CA ASP A 39 -9.28 -11.27 28.27
C ASP A 39 -9.69 -10.64 26.92
N THR A 40 -10.45 -9.54 26.91
CA THR A 40 -11.07 -9.00 25.69
C THR A 40 -10.02 -8.54 24.68
N ILE A 41 -8.99 -7.82 25.13
CA ILE A 41 -7.89 -7.38 24.25
C ILE A 41 -7.13 -8.57 23.70
N GLN A 42 -6.93 -9.62 24.51
CA GLN A 42 -6.27 -10.84 24.05
C GLN A 42 -7.11 -11.56 22.99
N ARG A 43 -8.43 -11.62 23.14
CA ARG A 43 -9.33 -12.20 22.13
C ARG A 43 -9.38 -11.40 20.84
N ILE A 44 -9.40 -10.07 20.93
CA ILE A 44 -9.35 -9.19 19.75
C ILE A 44 -8.02 -9.40 19.00
N LYS A 45 -6.90 -9.49 19.75
CA LYS A 45 -5.60 -9.83 19.17
C LYS A 45 -5.62 -11.21 18.49
N GLN A 46 -6.18 -12.23 19.14
CA GLN A 46 -6.31 -13.57 18.55
C GLN A 46 -7.14 -13.55 17.25
N PHE A 47 -8.23 -12.78 17.21
CA PHE A 47 -9.04 -12.61 16.02
C PHE A 47 -8.25 -11.94 14.88
N HIS A 48 -7.47 -10.91 15.21
CA HIS A 48 -6.59 -10.26 14.25
C HIS A 48 -5.47 -11.19 13.75
N ASP A 49 -4.84 -11.95 14.64
CA ASP A 49 -3.81 -12.93 14.28
C ASP A 49 -4.38 -14.06 13.40
N LEU A 50 -5.67 -14.41 13.56
CA LEU A 50 -6.36 -15.40 12.73
C LEU A 50 -6.37 -14.99 11.25
N GLU A 51 -6.53 -13.70 10.94
CA GLU A 51 -6.57 -13.18 9.56
C GLU A 51 -5.34 -13.63 8.75
N PHE A 52 -4.16 -13.58 9.36
CA PHE A 52 -2.89 -13.97 8.75
C PHE A 52 -2.75 -15.49 8.63
N SER A 53 -3.35 -16.25 9.55
CA SER A 53 -3.30 -17.71 9.54
C SER A 53 -4.15 -18.35 8.43
N VAL A 54 -5.26 -17.73 8.04
CA VAL A 54 -6.21 -18.29 7.05
C VAL A 54 -5.53 -18.46 5.69
N TYR A 55 -4.79 -17.44 5.24
CA TYR A 55 -4.11 -17.47 3.95
C TYR A 55 -2.64 -17.88 4.06
N GLY A 56 -2.04 -17.81 5.25
CA GLY A 56 -0.66 -18.22 5.52
C GLY A 56 -0.38 -19.71 5.28
N GLN A 57 -1.42 -20.52 5.10
CA GLN A 57 -1.29 -21.95 4.81
C GLN A 57 -1.26 -22.29 3.31
N SER A 58 -1.55 -21.34 2.42
CA SER A 58 -1.62 -21.56 0.97
C SER A 58 -0.31 -21.11 0.30
N ASN A 59 0.47 -22.07 -0.21
CA ASN A 59 1.71 -21.77 -0.95
C ASN A 59 1.45 -20.87 -2.16
N THR A 60 0.32 -21.05 -2.87
CA THR A 60 -0.06 -20.18 -4.00
C THR A 60 -0.29 -18.74 -3.54
N TYR A 61 -0.97 -18.55 -2.41
CA TYR A 61 -1.22 -17.21 -1.88
C TYR A 61 0.07 -16.56 -1.38
N LEU A 62 0.90 -17.31 -0.64
CA LEU A 62 2.21 -16.85 -0.20
C LEU A 62 3.09 -16.46 -1.39
N LYS A 63 3.18 -17.32 -2.41
CA LYS A 63 3.93 -17.05 -3.65
C LYS A 63 3.52 -15.74 -4.31
N LEU A 64 2.21 -15.48 -4.42
CA LEU A 64 1.68 -14.23 -4.99
C LEU A 64 1.89 -13.00 -4.08
N ARG A 65 1.96 -13.15 -2.76
CA ARG A 65 2.11 -12.01 -1.83
C ARG A 65 3.56 -11.66 -1.58
N ILE A 66 4.40 -12.64 -1.24
CA ILE A 66 5.77 -12.44 -0.75
C ILE A 66 6.83 -12.92 -1.75
N GLY A 67 6.46 -13.62 -2.81
CA GLY A 67 7.41 -14.25 -3.73
C GLY A 67 8.37 -13.28 -4.40
N SER A 68 7.91 -12.08 -4.79
CA SER A 68 8.77 -11.04 -5.37
C SER A 68 9.83 -10.55 -4.38
N LEU A 69 9.43 -10.34 -3.12
CA LEU A 69 10.34 -9.90 -2.06
C LEU A 69 11.37 -10.99 -1.73
N ILE A 70 10.92 -12.25 -1.64
CA ILE A 70 11.81 -13.40 -1.42
C ILE A 70 12.83 -13.48 -2.56
N LYS A 71 12.39 -13.35 -3.81
CA LYS A 71 13.26 -13.39 -4.98
C LYS A 71 14.35 -12.32 -4.89
N GLU A 72 13.95 -11.09 -4.60
CA GLU A 72 14.89 -9.97 -4.47
C GLU A 72 15.89 -10.17 -3.31
N LEU A 73 15.41 -10.64 -2.16
CA LEU A 73 16.23 -10.96 -0.99
C LEU A 73 17.32 -11.98 -1.35
N ILE A 74 16.94 -13.07 -2.01
CA ILE A 74 17.85 -14.15 -2.41
C ILE A 74 18.82 -13.69 -3.48
N GLU A 75 18.36 -12.93 -4.48
CA GLU A 75 19.23 -12.36 -5.52
C GLU A 75 20.30 -11.44 -4.91
N ASN A 76 19.94 -10.64 -3.91
CA ASN A 76 20.89 -9.77 -3.22
C ASN A 76 21.90 -10.57 -2.36
N MET A 77 21.44 -11.60 -1.65
CA MET A 77 22.34 -12.51 -0.91
C MET A 77 23.30 -13.26 -1.85
N ASN A 78 22.81 -13.76 -2.99
CA ASN A 78 23.64 -14.45 -3.99
C ASN A 78 24.72 -13.54 -4.59
N LYS A 79 24.40 -12.26 -4.86
CA LYS A 79 25.40 -11.29 -5.32
C LYS A 79 26.53 -11.11 -4.31
N THR A 80 26.23 -11.17 -3.01
CA THR A 80 27.23 -11.09 -1.95
C THR A 80 28.11 -12.34 -1.88
N LEU A 81 27.55 -13.53 -2.14
CA LEU A 81 28.27 -14.80 -2.10
C LEU A 81 29.13 -15.07 -3.35
N ASP A 82 28.83 -14.43 -4.48
CA ASP A 82 29.62 -14.60 -5.71
C ASP A 82 30.97 -13.89 -5.62
N SER A 83 32.05 -14.70 -5.65
CA SER A 83 33.45 -14.27 -5.48
C SER A 83 33.94 -13.29 -6.54
N LYS A 84 33.26 -13.18 -7.70
CA LYS A 84 33.57 -12.17 -8.73
C LYS A 84 33.30 -10.73 -8.30
N TYR A 85 32.50 -10.52 -7.26
CA TYR A 85 32.12 -9.19 -6.76
C TYR A 85 32.75 -8.84 -5.40
N SER A 86 33.66 -9.68 -4.89
CA SER A 86 34.30 -9.58 -3.56
C SER A 86 34.99 -8.23 -3.26
N TYR A 87 35.32 -7.42 -4.26
CA TYR A 87 36.04 -6.14 -4.09
C TYR A 87 35.16 -4.89 -4.22
N ARG A 88 33.86 -5.02 -4.51
CA ARG A 88 32.92 -3.89 -4.70
C ARG A 88 31.59 -4.17 -3.98
N TRP A 89 31.63 -4.23 -2.65
CA TRP A 89 30.39 -4.28 -1.88
C TRP A 89 29.96 -2.86 -1.57
N ASP A 90 29.23 -2.22 -2.49
CA ASP A 90 28.78 -0.84 -2.28
C ASP A 90 27.67 -0.76 -1.21
N ASN A 91 26.91 -1.84 -0.99
CA ASN A 91 25.81 -1.88 -0.02
C ASN A 91 25.90 -3.12 0.90
N HIS A 92 26.00 -2.88 2.20
CA HIS A 92 26.00 -3.92 3.24
C HIS A 92 24.64 -4.13 3.91
N ILE A 93 23.67 -3.23 3.66
CA ILE A 93 22.37 -3.21 4.31
C ILE A 93 21.30 -2.95 3.26
N TYR A 94 20.27 -3.81 3.21
CA TYR A 94 19.09 -3.66 2.38
C TYR A 94 17.87 -3.41 3.29
N LEU A 95 17.19 -2.28 3.10
CA LEU A 95 16.02 -1.91 3.90
C LEU A 95 14.77 -1.92 3.02
N TYR A 96 13.79 -2.72 3.44
CA TYR A 96 12.51 -2.85 2.76
C TYR A 96 11.38 -2.32 3.64
N SER A 97 10.82 -1.17 3.26
CA SER A 97 9.62 -0.64 3.91
C SER A 97 8.38 -1.35 3.37
N THR A 98 7.59 -1.94 4.26
CA THR A 98 6.42 -2.73 3.87
C THR A 98 5.30 -2.64 4.93
N HIS A 99 4.20 -3.35 4.70
CA HIS A 99 3.08 -3.48 5.60
C HIS A 99 3.20 -4.73 6.48
N ASP A 100 2.53 -4.67 7.63
CA ASP A 100 2.29 -5.79 8.55
C ASP A 100 1.82 -7.06 7.84
N THR A 101 0.97 -6.92 6.82
CA THR A 101 0.48 -8.03 6.00
C THR A 101 1.59 -8.81 5.32
N LEU A 102 2.56 -8.14 4.70
CA LEU A 102 3.68 -8.78 4.02
C LEU A 102 4.58 -9.51 5.02
N LEU A 103 4.85 -8.88 6.17
CA LEU A 103 5.67 -9.47 7.22
C LEU A 103 5.00 -10.70 7.85
N GLY A 104 3.69 -10.65 8.09
CA GLY A 104 2.92 -11.78 8.63
C GLY A 104 2.95 -13.01 7.72
N TYR A 105 2.81 -12.80 6.40
CA TYR A 105 2.92 -13.89 5.43
C TYR A 105 4.35 -14.41 5.29
N LEU A 106 5.37 -13.55 5.35
CA LEU A 106 6.76 -13.98 5.34
C LEU A 106 7.11 -14.80 6.59
N LEU A 107 6.61 -14.41 7.77
CA LEU A 107 6.75 -15.19 9.00
C LEU A 107 6.08 -16.56 8.91
N SER A 108 4.87 -16.60 8.33
CA SER A 108 4.14 -17.85 8.11
C SER A 108 4.93 -18.80 7.20
N ALA A 109 5.52 -18.26 6.12
CA ALA A 109 6.34 -19.02 5.18
C ALA A 109 7.60 -19.62 5.83
N ILE A 110 8.23 -18.91 6.77
CA ILE A 110 9.43 -19.42 7.48
C ILE A 110 9.10 -20.28 8.70
N GLY A 111 7.83 -20.65 8.90
CA GLY A 111 7.39 -21.57 9.96
C GLY A 111 7.39 -20.96 11.36
N SER A 112 7.22 -19.64 11.48
CA SER A 112 7.17 -18.95 12.76
C SER A 112 5.74 -18.65 13.20
N ASN A 113 5.35 -19.14 14.38
CA ASN A 113 4.08 -18.80 15.04
C ASN A 113 4.20 -17.58 15.97
N ILE A 114 5.15 -16.68 15.70
CA ILE A 114 5.34 -15.47 16.50
C ILE A 114 4.35 -14.40 16.00
N GLY A 115 3.70 -13.72 16.95
CA GLY A 115 2.75 -12.64 16.65
C GLY A 115 3.35 -11.50 15.81
N GLN A 116 2.51 -10.54 15.43
CA GLN A 116 2.84 -9.54 14.41
C GLN A 116 4.15 -8.78 14.65
N PRO A 117 5.13 -8.89 13.72
CA PRO A 117 6.42 -8.22 13.84
C PRO A 117 6.27 -6.73 13.53
N SER A 118 7.03 -5.89 14.24
CA SER A 118 7.31 -4.52 13.79
C SER A 118 8.37 -4.50 12.69
N GLY A 119 9.19 -5.55 12.59
CA GLY A 119 10.14 -5.75 11.50
C GLY A 119 10.82 -7.12 11.54
N LEU A 120 11.45 -7.48 10.43
CA LEU A 120 12.26 -8.70 10.27
C LEU A 120 13.62 -8.32 9.70
N ALA A 121 14.67 -8.94 10.22
CA ALA A 121 16.00 -8.81 9.63
C ALA A 121 16.61 -10.19 9.35
N PHE A 122 17.21 -10.31 8.17
CA PHE A 122 17.98 -11.48 7.75
C PHE A 122 19.43 -11.05 7.60
N GLU A 123 20.33 -11.74 8.28
CA GLU A 123 21.74 -11.46 8.22
C GLU A 123 22.46 -12.65 7.62
N LEU A 124 23.17 -12.41 6.52
CA LEU A 124 24.06 -13.37 5.89
C LEU A 124 25.41 -13.32 6.59
N ILE A 125 25.83 -14.46 7.15
CA ILE A 125 27.12 -14.65 7.80
C ILE A 125 27.86 -15.79 7.11
N THR A 126 29.19 -15.72 7.12
CA THR A 126 30.06 -16.82 6.67
C THR A 126 30.93 -17.25 7.85
N ASP A 127 31.19 -18.55 7.97
CA ASP A 127 32.16 -19.06 8.94
C ASP A 127 33.61 -18.94 8.43
N ASP A 128 34.58 -19.37 9.24
CA ASP A 128 36.01 -19.36 8.89
C ASP A 128 36.34 -20.22 7.65
N GLN A 129 35.43 -21.09 7.24
CA GLN A 129 35.53 -21.95 6.05
C GLN A 129 34.71 -21.39 4.87
N ASN A 130 34.18 -20.16 4.98
CA ASN A 130 33.31 -19.50 4.02
C ASN A 130 31.96 -20.20 3.76
N TRP A 131 31.47 -21.02 4.69
CA TRP A 131 30.12 -21.60 4.57
C TRP A 131 29.06 -20.56 4.94
N PRO A 132 28.14 -20.23 4.00
CA PRO A 132 27.14 -19.20 4.24
C PRO A 132 26.00 -19.72 5.12
N SER A 133 25.61 -18.89 6.09
CA SER A 133 24.49 -19.13 6.99
C SER A 133 23.66 -17.86 7.17
N ILE A 134 22.38 -18.02 7.51
CA ILE A 134 21.41 -16.95 7.74
C ILE A 134 21.05 -16.92 9.23
N ARG A 135 21.17 -15.73 9.83
CA ARG A 135 20.55 -15.37 11.11
C ARG A 135 19.26 -14.60 10.86
N LYS A 136 18.23 -14.91 11.64
CA LYS A 136 16.88 -14.34 11.51
C LYS A 136 16.50 -13.62 12.80
N TYR A 137 16.22 -12.33 12.70
CA TYR A 137 15.86 -11.49 13.84
C TYR A 137 14.41 -11.01 13.73
N TYR A 138 13.74 -11.04 14.88
CA TYR A 138 12.44 -10.41 15.09
C TYR A 138 12.64 -9.05 15.76
N LEU A 139 12.11 -7.98 15.18
CA LEU A 139 12.14 -6.63 15.75
C LEU A 139 10.78 -6.32 16.37
N ASN A 140 10.73 -6.22 17.69
CA ASN A 140 9.56 -5.81 18.45
C ASN A 140 9.67 -4.31 18.79
N GLY A 141 8.63 -3.52 18.52
CA GLY A 141 8.60 -2.11 18.88
C GLY A 141 8.43 -1.82 20.38
N THR A 142 8.10 -2.82 21.20
CA THR A 142 7.83 -2.66 22.65
C THR A 142 9.01 -3.03 23.55
N ASP A 143 9.88 -3.92 23.10
CA ASP A 143 11.08 -4.34 23.82
C ASP A 143 12.28 -4.15 22.88
N ASN A 144 13.32 -3.43 23.33
CA ASN A 144 14.58 -3.22 22.61
C ASN A 144 15.41 -4.53 22.41
N PHE A 145 14.77 -5.67 22.15
CA PHE A 145 15.37 -7.00 22.15
C PHE A 145 15.26 -7.71 20.81
N PHE A 146 16.39 -8.27 20.39
CA PHE A 146 16.55 -9.25 19.31
C PHE A 146 16.11 -10.62 19.82
N ILE A 147 14.93 -11.11 19.44
CA ILE A 147 14.57 -12.51 19.68
C ILE A 147 15.07 -13.35 18.51
N ASN A 148 15.98 -14.30 18.79
CA ASN A 148 16.33 -15.37 17.86
C ASN A 148 15.09 -16.21 17.59
N LEU A 149 14.68 -16.31 16.33
CA LEU A 149 13.45 -16.97 15.88
C LEU A 149 13.36 -18.48 16.11
N LEU A 150 14.39 -19.10 16.69
CA LEU A 150 14.52 -20.55 16.82
C LEU A 150 14.80 -20.89 18.29
N GLY A 151 13.73 -21.24 19.00
CA GLY A 151 13.75 -21.68 20.39
C GLY A 151 12.45 -22.32 20.87
N ASN A 152 11.28 -21.89 20.37
CA ASN A 152 9.99 -22.34 20.91
C ASN A 152 8.98 -22.84 19.84
N ALA A 153 9.44 -23.48 18.77
CA ALA A 153 8.55 -24.21 17.85
C ALA A 153 8.33 -25.64 18.37
N LEU A 154 7.57 -25.78 19.46
CA LEU A 154 6.90 -27.04 19.77
C LEU A 154 5.65 -27.10 18.88
N ASP A 155 5.58 -28.11 18.01
CA ASP A 155 4.45 -28.44 17.12
C ASP A 155 4.13 -27.48 15.97
N SER A 156 4.84 -27.65 14.84
CA SER A 156 4.16 -27.62 13.55
C SER A 156 4.76 -28.65 12.58
N ASN A 157 3.95 -29.65 12.20
CA ASN A 157 4.33 -30.75 11.33
C ASN A 157 4.58 -30.37 9.85
N ARG A 158 4.61 -29.08 9.49
CA ARG A 158 4.78 -28.63 8.09
C ARG A 158 6.20 -28.23 7.69
N TYR A 159 7.05 -27.77 8.62
CA TYR A 159 8.41 -27.35 8.29
C TYR A 159 9.39 -27.85 9.36
N ARG A 160 9.91 -29.07 9.17
CA ARG A 160 11.05 -29.60 9.95
C ARG A 160 12.35 -28.88 9.57
N CYS A 161 12.45 -27.56 9.72
CA CYS A 161 13.77 -26.92 9.72
C CYS A 161 14.37 -27.16 11.12
N LYS A 162 15.28 -28.14 11.25
CA LYS A 162 16.17 -28.28 12.40
C LYS A 162 17.22 -27.16 12.40
N CYS A 163 16.76 -25.93 12.37
CA CYS A 163 17.61 -24.78 12.22
C CYS A 163 17.80 -24.23 13.63
N ASN A 164 19.03 -24.24 14.13
CA ASN A 164 19.39 -23.62 15.41
C ASN A 164 19.54 -22.10 15.19
N ARG A 165 20.30 -21.37 16.03
CA ARG A 165 20.53 -19.92 15.87
C ARG A 165 20.99 -19.50 14.47
N ASN A 166 21.76 -20.36 13.78
CA ASN A 166 22.24 -20.13 12.42
C ASN A 166 21.66 -21.22 11.51
N CYS A 167 20.93 -20.83 10.46
CA CYS A 167 20.45 -21.73 9.41
C CYS A 167 21.46 -21.74 8.27
N SER A 168 21.84 -22.89 7.69
CA SER A 168 22.65 -22.84 6.46
C SER A 168 21.88 -22.11 5.35
N TYR A 169 22.60 -21.44 4.47
CA TYR A 169 22.00 -20.73 3.36
C TYR A 169 21.19 -21.68 2.46
N ASP A 170 21.71 -22.86 2.15
CA ASP A 170 20.99 -23.85 1.34
C ASP A 170 19.65 -24.27 1.95
N ASN A 171 19.62 -24.52 3.27
CA ASN A 171 18.38 -24.86 3.96
C ASN A 171 17.40 -23.69 3.94
N PHE A 172 17.89 -22.46 4.07
CA PHE A 172 17.07 -21.25 3.96
C PHE A 172 16.45 -21.11 2.57
N ILE A 173 17.22 -21.37 1.51
CA ILE A 173 16.72 -21.38 0.13
C ILE A 173 15.68 -22.48 -0.06
N GLN A 174 15.94 -23.70 0.40
CA GLN A 174 15.01 -24.82 0.28
C GLN A 174 13.66 -24.54 0.96
N MET A 175 13.63 -23.77 2.05
CA MET A 175 12.37 -23.35 2.68
C MET A 175 11.52 -22.42 1.79
N LEU A 176 12.16 -21.61 0.95
CA LEU A 176 11.51 -20.51 0.25
C LEU A 176 11.38 -20.75 -1.26
N ILE A 177 12.10 -21.71 -1.83
CA ILE A 177 12.22 -21.89 -3.28
C ILE A 177 10.88 -22.14 -3.97
N GLU A 178 9.96 -22.87 -3.34
CA GLU A 178 8.61 -23.12 -3.86
C GLU A 178 7.72 -21.87 -3.89
N LEU A 179 8.11 -20.83 -3.13
CA LEU A 179 7.40 -19.56 -3.04
C LEU A 179 7.97 -18.50 -3.99
N ILE A 180 9.04 -18.82 -4.73
CA ILE A 180 9.63 -17.90 -5.70
C ILE A 180 8.89 -18.04 -7.04
N PRO A 181 8.35 -16.95 -7.60
CA PRO A 181 7.69 -17.00 -8.89
C PRO A 181 8.72 -17.18 -10.00
N GLU A 182 8.52 -18.16 -10.88
CA GLU A 182 9.40 -18.39 -12.04
C GLU A 182 9.23 -17.24 -13.05
N ASN A 183 7.97 -16.96 -13.37
CA ASN A 183 7.56 -15.83 -14.19
C ASN A 183 6.40 -15.12 -13.51
N ILE A 184 6.72 -14.02 -12.85
CA ILE A 184 5.75 -13.22 -12.11
C ILE A 184 4.57 -12.74 -12.97
N VAL A 185 4.82 -12.42 -14.25
CA VAL A 185 3.78 -11.95 -15.17
C VAL A 185 2.82 -13.09 -15.53
N GLN A 186 3.34 -14.31 -15.73
CA GLN A 186 2.53 -15.49 -16.00
C GLN A 186 1.81 -16.01 -14.75
N GLU A 187 2.44 -15.98 -13.58
CA GLU A 187 1.82 -16.43 -12.34
C GLU A 187 0.73 -15.47 -11.83
N TYR A 188 0.81 -14.17 -12.14
CA TYR A 188 -0.30 -13.24 -11.98
C TYR A 188 -1.34 -13.31 -13.11
N SER A 189 -1.04 -14.02 -14.20
CA SER A 189 -2.00 -14.24 -15.29
C SER A 189 -2.94 -15.38 -14.90
N ILE A 190 -4.17 -15.02 -14.50
CA ILE A 190 -5.22 -15.99 -14.19
C ILE A 190 -5.43 -16.91 -15.41
N ASP A 191 -5.27 -18.23 -15.24
CA ASP A 191 -5.48 -19.22 -16.30
C ASP A 191 -6.93 -19.10 -16.84
N PRO A 192 -7.13 -18.80 -18.14
CA PRO A 192 -8.46 -18.70 -18.74
C PRO A 192 -9.26 -20.01 -18.70
N LYS A 193 -8.66 -21.15 -18.33
CA LYS A 193 -9.36 -22.44 -18.16
C LYS A 193 -10.04 -22.59 -16.79
N MET A 194 -9.74 -21.75 -15.80
CA MET A 194 -10.48 -21.64 -14.53
C MET A 194 -11.83 -20.88 -14.69
N ARG A 195 -12.39 -20.85 -15.91
CA ARG A 195 -13.69 -20.25 -16.27
C ARG A 195 -14.90 -21.18 -16.00
N ASN A 196 -14.72 -22.33 -15.35
CA ASN A 196 -15.83 -23.24 -15.04
C ASN A 196 -16.70 -22.74 -13.87
N ASN A 197 -17.63 -21.84 -14.20
CA ASN A 197 -19.05 -21.79 -13.87
C ASN A 197 -19.63 -22.11 -12.48
N ASN A 198 -18.87 -22.19 -11.38
CA ASN A 198 -19.50 -22.31 -10.05
C ASN A 198 -18.86 -21.47 -8.92
N CYS A 199 -17.93 -20.57 -9.24
CA CYS A 199 -17.35 -19.67 -8.24
C CYS A 199 -18.03 -18.29 -8.33
N THR A 200 -18.73 -17.88 -7.29
CA THR A 200 -19.48 -16.61 -7.17
C THR A 200 -18.60 -15.35 -7.12
N CYS A 201 -17.34 -15.43 -7.53
CA CYS A 201 -16.40 -14.32 -7.56
C CYS A 201 -16.40 -13.55 -8.92
N SER A 202 -17.37 -13.81 -9.79
CA SER A 202 -17.56 -13.12 -11.08
C SER A 202 -18.17 -11.71 -10.93
N PHE A 203 -17.55 -10.82 -10.15
CA PHE A 203 -17.98 -9.41 -10.16
C PHE A 203 -16.96 -8.40 -10.64
N TYR A 204 -15.71 -8.79 -10.86
CA TYR A 204 -14.75 -7.86 -11.45
C TYR A 204 -13.90 -8.58 -12.50
N LEU A 205 -13.63 -7.85 -13.58
CA LEU A 205 -12.61 -8.09 -14.60
C LEU A 205 -13.08 -8.78 -15.89
N ASN A 206 -13.85 -8.03 -16.68
CA ASN A 206 -13.95 -8.24 -18.13
C ASN A 206 -12.67 -7.73 -18.82
N GLN A 207 -12.03 -8.59 -19.60
CA GLN A 207 -10.64 -8.47 -20.05
C GLN A 207 -10.54 -8.27 -21.58
N PHE A 208 -10.97 -7.10 -22.07
CA PHE A 208 -10.67 -6.60 -23.42
C PHE A 208 -10.06 -5.17 -23.41
N SER A 209 -9.87 -4.57 -22.23
CA SER A 209 -9.56 -3.14 -22.05
C SER A 209 -8.11 -2.81 -21.69
N HIS A 210 -7.23 -3.79 -21.40
CA HIS A 210 -5.94 -3.49 -20.76
C HIS A 210 -4.94 -2.66 -21.58
N ARG A 211 -4.86 -2.81 -22.92
CA ARG A 211 -3.98 -1.94 -23.72
C ARG A 211 -4.49 -0.50 -23.76
N LYS A 212 -5.80 -0.33 -23.94
CA LYS A 212 -6.44 0.98 -23.99
C LYS A 212 -6.37 1.70 -22.64
N MET A 213 -6.60 0.97 -21.54
CA MET A 213 -6.48 1.53 -20.19
C MET A 213 -5.03 1.85 -19.80
N ALA A 214 -4.05 1.04 -20.21
CA ALA A 214 -2.65 1.36 -19.95
C ALA A 214 -2.21 2.65 -20.66
N ASP A 215 -2.68 2.86 -21.90
CA ASP A 215 -2.40 4.09 -22.64
C ASP A 215 -3.16 5.30 -22.05
N GLU A 216 -4.43 5.14 -21.64
CA GLU A 216 -5.21 6.19 -20.94
C GLU A 216 -4.64 6.54 -19.55
N LEU A 217 -4.06 5.57 -18.84
CA LEU A 217 -3.41 5.81 -17.55
C LEU A 217 -2.07 6.54 -17.70
N ARG A 218 -1.33 6.31 -18.79
CA ARG A 218 -0.05 7.00 -19.07
C ARG A 218 -0.22 8.50 -19.30
N THR A 219 -1.35 8.92 -19.85
CA THR A 219 -1.64 10.34 -20.09
C THR A 219 -2.15 11.05 -18.83
N THR A 220 -2.68 10.30 -17.87
CA THR A 220 -3.36 10.85 -16.68
C THR A 220 -2.52 10.77 -15.41
N ILE A 221 -1.62 9.78 -15.30
CA ILE A 221 -0.73 9.58 -14.15
C ILE A 221 0.65 10.20 -14.48
N PRO A 222 1.25 10.99 -13.58
CA PRO A 222 2.60 11.49 -13.77
C PRO A 222 3.63 10.37 -13.92
N GLN A 223 4.50 10.49 -14.93
CA GLN A 223 5.55 9.50 -15.20
C GLN A 223 6.73 9.61 -14.22
N ASP A 224 6.95 10.81 -13.68
CA ASP A 224 7.90 11.06 -12.61
C ASP A 224 7.34 12.08 -11.61
N LEU A 225 8.09 12.35 -10.54
CA LEU A 225 7.69 13.28 -9.48
C LEU A 225 8.24 14.70 -9.68
N ARG A 226 8.83 15.01 -10.85
CA ARG A 226 9.46 16.31 -11.12
C ARG A 226 8.47 17.22 -11.84
N HIS A 227 8.59 18.52 -11.58
CA HIS A 227 7.79 19.56 -12.24
C HIS A 227 6.27 19.30 -12.20
N LEU A 228 5.80 18.66 -11.13
CA LEU A 228 4.39 18.37 -10.91
C LEU A 228 3.62 19.65 -10.61
N ARG A 229 2.40 19.68 -11.12
CA ARG A 229 1.45 20.75 -10.85
C ARG A 229 0.09 20.14 -10.58
N ALA A 230 -0.71 20.82 -9.77
CA ALA A 230 -2.08 20.43 -9.47
C ALA A 230 -3.06 21.41 -10.11
N CYS A 231 -4.10 20.90 -10.75
CA CYS A 231 -5.17 21.72 -11.34
C CYS A 231 -5.93 22.48 -10.25
N LEU A 232 -6.07 23.80 -10.41
CA LEU A 232 -6.75 24.67 -9.44
C LEU A 232 -8.28 24.45 -9.39
N LEU A 233 -8.86 23.75 -10.37
CA LEU A 233 -10.29 23.42 -10.40
C LEU A 233 -10.60 22.04 -9.81
N CYS A 234 -9.85 21.00 -10.20
CA CYS A 234 -10.15 19.61 -9.85
C CYS A 234 -9.11 18.90 -8.99
N SER A 235 -7.96 19.52 -8.71
CA SER A 235 -6.84 18.94 -7.95
C SER A 235 -6.10 17.79 -8.63
N LEU A 236 -6.39 17.45 -9.88
CA LEU A 236 -5.62 16.45 -10.64
C LEU A 236 -4.17 16.90 -10.77
N ILE A 237 -3.23 15.97 -10.54
CA ILE A 237 -1.79 16.19 -10.60
C ILE A 237 -1.23 15.52 -11.84
N LYS A 238 -0.51 16.30 -12.64
CA LYS A 238 0.24 15.88 -13.83
C LYS A 238 1.55 16.67 -13.90
N SER A 239 2.50 16.24 -14.72
CA SER A 239 3.64 17.10 -15.05
C SER A 239 3.16 18.32 -15.85
N PHE A 240 3.97 19.39 -15.86
CA PHE A 240 3.70 20.56 -16.71
C PHE A 240 3.45 20.17 -18.17
N GLU A 241 4.34 19.33 -18.72
CA GLU A 241 4.28 18.86 -20.11
C GLU A 241 3.02 18.03 -20.39
N GLN A 242 2.60 17.19 -19.44
CA GLN A 242 1.37 16.41 -19.59
C GLN A 242 0.11 17.30 -19.63
N PHE A 243 0.08 18.41 -18.89
CA PHE A 243 -1.01 19.39 -19.02
C PHE A 243 -0.96 20.12 -20.35
N GLU A 244 0.23 20.53 -20.81
CA GLU A 244 0.39 21.22 -22.08
C GLU A 244 0.00 20.33 -23.26
N PHE A 245 0.42 19.06 -23.27
CA PHE A 245 0.20 18.18 -24.41
C PHE A 245 -1.18 17.49 -24.41
N HIS A 246 -1.70 17.11 -23.23
CA HIS A 246 -2.96 16.38 -23.13
C HIS A 246 -4.10 17.18 -22.50
N GLY A 247 -3.82 18.32 -21.89
CA GLY A 247 -4.81 19.04 -21.10
C GLY A 247 -5.10 18.38 -19.76
N CYS A 248 -6.13 18.89 -19.08
CA CYS A 248 -6.66 18.26 -17.87
C CYS A 248 -7.84 17.36 -18.19
N ASP A 249 -7.72 16.07 -17.86
CA ASP A 249 -8.72 15.03 -18.15
C ASP A 249 -10.12 15.32 -17.56
N ASN A 250 -10.19 16.21 -16.56
CA ASN A 250 -11.44 16.61 -15.92
C ASN A 250 -11.97 18.00 -16.32
N CYS A 251 -11.11 18.84 -16.89
CA CYS A 251 -11.35 20.28 -16.98
C CYS A 251 -11.02 20.88 -18.35
N GLU A 252 -10.56 20.09 -19.32
CA GLU A 252 -10.09 20.61 -20.60
C GLU A 252 -11.16 21.40 -21.35
N ASP A 253 -12.40 20.92 -21.37
CA ASP A 253 -13.54 21.61 -22.00
C ASP A 253 -13.79 23.02 -21.46
N PHE A 254 -13.30 23.31 -20.25
CA PHE A 254 -13.51 24.58 -19.57
C PHE A 254 -12.24 25.44 -19.49
N LEU A 255 -11.07 24.82 -19.38
CA LEU A 255 -9.81 25.51 -19.11
C LEU A 255 -8.89 25.58 -20.34
N GLY A 256 -9.10 24.77 -21.38
CA GLY A 256 -8.36 24.86 -22.64
C GLY A 256 -6.84 24.89 -22.47
N MET A 257 -6.28 23.98 -21.67
CA MET A 257 -4.84 23.94 -21.37
C MET A 257 -4.02 23.29 -22.48
N LYS A 258 -4.66 22.48 -23.33
CA LYS A 258 -3.97 21.75 -24.40
C LYS A 258 -3.39 22.72 -25.44
N ASN A 259 -2.10 22.54 -25.72
CA ASN A 259 -1.27 23.41 -26.57
C ASN A 259 -1.27 24.88 -26.12
N ASN A 260 -1.59 25.16 -24.85
CA ASN A 260 -1.65 26.50 -24.31
C ASN A 260 -0.87 26.60 -23.00
N ARG A 261 0.42 26.87 -23.15
CA ARG A 261 1.39 26.95 -22.05
C ARG A 261 1.03 27.99 -21.00
N GLU A 262 0.46 29.13 -21.40
CA GLU A 262 0.03 30.20 -20.49
C GLU A 262 -1.15 29.73 -19.63
N MET A 263 -2.14 29.07 -20.23
CA MET A 263 -3.26 28.52 -19.48
C MET A 263 -2.83 27.44 -18.49
N VAL A 264 -1.79 26.66 -18.78
CA VAL A 264 -1.22 25.72 -17.80
C VAL A 264 -0.71 26.47 -16.57
N TYR A 265 0.02 27.59 -16.74
CA TYR A 265 0.48 28.38 -15.58
C TYR A 265 -0.67 28.99 -14.79
N ASP A 266 -1.65 29.56 -15.47
CA ASP A 266 -2.78 30.26 -14.84
C ASP A 266 -3.76 29.32 -14.14
N CYS A 267 -3.88 28.07 -14.64
CA CYS A 267 -4.88 27.11 -14.16
C CYS A 267 -4.32 26.02 -13.24
N THR A 268 -3.01 25.99 -13.00
CA THR A 268 -2.38 24.97 -12.17
C THR A 268 -1.36 25.58 -11.19
N SER A 269 -1.07 24.88 -10.10
CA SER A 269 -0.11 25.32 -9.09
C SER A 269 0.94 24.24 -8.83
N ASN A 270 2.20 24.63 -8.67
CA ASN A 270 3.26 23.75 -8.18
C ASN A 270 3.28 23.63 -6.64
N ASN A 271 2.46 24.42 -5.94
CA ASN A 271 2.34 24.39 -4.48
C ASN A 271 1.06 23.65 -4.07
N PHE A 272 1.19 22.38 -3.74
CA PHE A 272 0.08 21.52 -3.33
C PHE A 272 0.54 20.54 -2.25
N ASP A 273 -0.41 20.08 -1.43
CA ASP A 273 -0.14 19.17 -0.31
C ASP A 273 -0.84 17.83 -0.52
N GLY A 274 -0.11 16.76 -0.19
CA GLY A 274 -0.59 15.38 -0.19
C GLY A 274 -0.92 14.82 -1.57
N LEU A 275 -0.94 13.49 -1.66
CA LEU A 275 -1.27 12.75 -2.88
C LEU A 275 -2.38 11.75 -2.59
N ILE A 276 -3.32 11.63 -3.51
CA ILE A 276 -4.41 10.65 -3.50
C ILE A 276 -4.34 9.89 -4.82
N ALA A 277 -4.03 8.60 -4.78
CA ALA A 277 -4.18 7.72 -5.92
C ALA A 277 -5.64 7.24 -6.01
N LEU A 278 -6.40 7.84 -6.92
CA LEU A 278 -7.83 7.59 -7.07
C LEU A 278 -8.07 6.52 -8.14
N THR A 279 -8.47 5.31 -7.73
CA THR A 279 -8.74 4.17 -8.63
C THR A 279 -10.23 3.88 -8.82
N ASN A 280 -11.05 4.11 -7.80
CA ASN A 280 -12.52 3.98 -7.86
C ASN A 280 -13.19 5.23 -7.25
N PRO A 281 -13.52 6.25 -8.07
CA PRO A 281 -14.11 7.51 -7.63
C PRO A 281 -15.46 7.38 -6.92
N GLU A 282 -16.32 6.48 -7.36
CA GLU A 282 -17.72 6.41 -6.92
C GLU A 282 -17.85 5.75 -5.53
N ASP A 283 -17.00 4.77 -5.25
CA ASP A 283 -17.06 4.01 -3.99
C ASP A 283 -16.12 4.56 -2.91
N SER A 284 -15.09 5.32 -3.28
CA SER A 284 -14.09 5.82 -2.34
C SER A 284 -14.65 6.90 -1.40
N TRP A 285 -14.59 6.63 -0.09
CA TRP A 285 -14.91 7.62 0.94
C TRP A 285 -14.03 8.87 0.84
N VAL A 286 -12.73 8.70 0.58
CA VAL A 286 -11.79 9.81 0.37
C VAL A 286 -12.22 10.66 -0.83
N ALA A 287 -12.69 10.03 -1.90
CA ALA A 287 -13.16 10.74 -3.09
C ALA A 287 -14.42 11.57 -2.83
N LYS A 288 -15.35 11.04 -2.03
CA LYS A 288 -16.55 11.76 -1.56
C LYS A 288 -16.14 12.96 -0.69
N TRP A 289 -15.27 12.74 0.29
CA TRP A 289 -14.75 13.78 1.19
C TRP A 289 -14.02 14.91 0.44
N GLN A 290 -13.25 14.53 -0.60
CA GLN A 290 -12.49 15.47 -1.43
C GLN A 290 -13.29 16.06 -2.59
N LYS A 291 -14.56 15.65 -2.77
CA LYS A 291 -15.42 16.08 -3.90
C LYS A 291 -14.75 15.79 -5.25
N ILE A 292 -14.12 14.64 -5.36
CA ILE A 292 -13.50 14.10 -6.58
C ILE A 292 -14.16 12.77 -7.02
N GLY A 293 -15.27 12.37 -6.40
CA GLY A 293 -15.95 11.11 -6.73
C GLY A 293 -16.61 11.04 -8.12
N ARG A 294 -16.64 12.15 -8.86
CA ARG A 294 -17.08 12.21 -10.28
C ARG A 294 -15.95 12.62 -11.23
N LYS A 295 -14.70 12.43 -10.78
CA LYS A 295 -13.50 12.78 -11.54
C LYS A 295 -12.85 11.50 -12.07
N CYS A 296 -12.04 11.63 -13.11
CA CYS A 296 -11.35 10.50 -13.71
C CYS A 296 -10.41 9.81 -12.69
N VAL A 297 -10.05 8.56 -12.96
CA VAL A 297 -8.96 7.88 -12.25
C VAL A 297 -7.66 8.68 -12.42
N GLY A 298 -6.83 8.77 -11.38
CA GLY A 298 -5.57 9.54 -11.45
C GLY A 298 -5.00 9.92 -10.09
N ILE A 299 -3.96 10.76 -10.09
CA ILE A 299 -3.33 11.29 -8.88
C ILE A 299 -3.90 12.68 -8.56
N TYR A 300 -4.34 12.90 -7.33
CA TYR A 300 -4.96 14.16 -6.91
C TYR A 300 -4.28 14.74 -5.66
N ALA A 301 -4.24 16.07 -5.56
CA ALA A 301 -3.79 16.77 -4.37
C ALA A 301 -4.87 16.77 -3.27
N ILE A 302 -4.46 16.73 -1.99
CA ILE A 302 -5.35 16.95 -0.84
C ILE A 302 -5.74 18.44 -0.74
N SER A 303 -4.76 19.33 -0.98
CA SER A 303 -4.91 20.79 -0.99
C SER A 303 -4.09 21.39 -2.13
N VAL A 304 -4.59 22.43 -2.80
CA VAL A 304 -3.86 23.16 -3.84
C VAL A 304 -3.85 24.64 -3.51
N SER A 305 -2.67 25.20 -3.30
CA SER A 305 -2.51 26.63 -3.02
C SER A 305 -2.69 27.44 -4.29
N GLY A 306 -3.49 28.51 -4.21
CA GLY A 306 -3.75 29.41 -5.33
C GLY A 306 -5.23 29.51 -5.71
N ARG A 307 -5.53 30.39 -6.67
CA ARG A 307 -6.89 30.63 -7.16
C ARG A 307 -6.87 30.83 -8.67
N LEU A 308 -7.94 30.37 -9.33
CA LEU A 308 -8.13 30.66 -10.75
C LEU A 308 -8.31 32.17 -10.98
N PRO A 309 -7.78 32.72 -12.08
CA PRO A 309 -8.04 34.09 -12.52
C PRO A 309 -9.54 34.42 -12.57
N ALA A 310 -9.90 35.65 -12.19
CA ALA A 310 -11.30 36.07 -12.09
C ALA A 310 -12.06 35.97 -13.44
N GLY A 311 -11.37 36.17 -14.56
CA GLY A 311 -11.94 36.00 -15.90
C GLY A 311 -12.40 34.57 -16.15
N ILE A 312 -11.54 33.59 -15.85
CA ILE A 312 -11.83 32.16 -15.99
C ILE A 312 -12.97 31.75 -15.05
N VAL A 313 -12.98 32.24 -13.80
CA VAL A 313 -14.07 31.97 -12.85
C VAL A 313 -15.42 32.48 -13.36
N ARG A 314 -15.44 33.65 -14.01
CA ARG A 314 -16.66 34.21 -14.61
C ARG A 314 -17.15 33.34 -15.77
N GLU A 315 -16.24 32.87 -16.62
CA GLU A 315 -16.57 31.99 -17.72
C GLU A 315 -17.12 30.63 -17.25
N LEU A 316 -16.48 30.02 -16.24
CA LEU A 316 -16.96 28.80 -15.59
C LEU A 316 -18.41 28.97 -15.11
N LYS A 317 -18.69 30.10 -14.44
CA LYS A 317 -20.04 30.43 -13.95
C LYS A 317 -21.05 30.55 -15.09
N ASN A 318 -20.68 31.19 -16.21
CA ASN A 318 -21.55 31.31 -17.39
C ASN A 318 -21.86 29.95 -18.03
N ARG A 319 -20.94 28.98 -17.92
CA ARG A 319 -21.12 27.59 -18.36
C ARG A 319 -21.77 26.68 -17.30
N GLY A 320 -22.25 27.25 -16.19
CA GLY A 320 -22.92 26.51 -15.10
C GLY A 320 -21.98 25.73 -14.17
N VAL A 321 -20.66 25.93 -14.26
CA VAL A 321 -19.67 25.27 -13.41
C VAL A 321 -19.38 26.12 -12.18
N VAL A 322 -19.68 25.56 -11.00
CA VAL A 322 -19.39 26.23 -9.72
C VAL A 322 -17.93 26.03 -9.34
N TYR A 323 -17.13 27.10 -9.42
CA TYR A 323 -15.76 27.10 -8.90
C TYR A 323 -15.76 27.09 -7.37
N ARG A 324 -14.96 26.19 -6.79
CA ARG A 324 -14.63 26.17 -5.37
C ARG A 324 -13.12 26.07 -5.23
N SER A 325 -12.53 26.93 -4.40
CA SER A 325 -11.10 26.85 -4.12
C SER A 325 -10.74 25.48 -3.54
N ARG A 326 -9.60 24.96 -3.97
CA ARG A 326 -9.00 23.71 -3.50
C ARG A 326 -7.94 23.93 -2.41
N ASP A 327 -7.76 25.18 -2.02
CA ASP A 327 -6.90 25.56 -0.91
C ASP A 327 -7.60 25.26 0.42
N ARG A 328 -7.01 24.35 1.20
CA ARG A 328 -7.49 23.98 2.54
C ARG A 328 -6.64 24.55 3.67
N SER A 329 -5.58 25.31 3.37
CA SER A 329 -4.69 25.91 4.38
C SER A 329 -5.41 26.87 5.34
N SER A 330 -6.54 27.43 4.91
CA SER A 330 -7.35 28.40 5.67
C SER A 330 -8.49 27.78 6.50
N ASN A 331 -8.64 26.45 6.51
CA ASN A 331 -9.68 25.73 7.26
C ASN A 331 -9.13 24.84 8.39
N VAL A 332 -7.91 25.10 8.86
CA VAL A 332 -7.32 24.44 10.04
C VAL A 332 -7.64 25.22 11.30
#